data_AF-A0A9P9DMD0-F1
#
_entry.id   AF-A0A9P9DMD0-F1
#
_cell.length_a   1.000
_cell.length_b   1.000
_cell.length_c   1.000
_cell.angle_alpha   90.00
_cell.angle_beta   90.00
_cell.angle_gamma   90.00
#
_symmetry.space_group_name_H-M   'P 1'
#
loop_
_entity.id
_entity.type
_entity.pdbx_description
1 polymer ?
#
loop_
_entity_poly.entity_id
_entity_poly.type
_entity_poly.pdbx_seq_one_letter_code
_entity_poly.pdbx_strand_id
1 'polypeptide(L)'
;MLTTRCDRLHRYGGIWPITESTTGTPIAQVQLAGHTWDLYFGYNGEMKVYSFLAASGPINNFSADIKVFFDYLGSEYAFPLSKQYLLIDQFGTEAFTGQDATFYVSRFQAEVNI
;
A
#
# COMPACT_ATOMS: atom_id res chain seq x y z
N MET A 1 17.11 1.08 0.34
CA MET A 1 16.15 0.01 -0.02
C MET A 1 14.76 0.63 0.04
N LEU A 2 14.03 0.71 -1.08
CA LEU A 2 12.64 1.17 -1.07
C LEU A 2 11.75 -0.03 -0.76
N THR A 3 10.91 0.10 0.25
CA THR A 3 9.82 -0.87 0.48
C THR A 3 8.52 -0.15 0.20
N THR A 4 7.88 -0.47 -0.91
CA THR A 4 6.47 -0.17 -1.06
C THR A 4 5.70 -1.19 -0.23
N ARG A 5 5.02 -0.72 0.82
CA ARG A 5 3.93 -1.50 1.41
C ARG A 5 2.69 -1.14 0.62
N CYS A 6 2.55 -1.79 -0.53
CA CYS A 6 1.46 -1.53 -1.45
C CYS A 6 0.13 -1.95 -0.81
N ASP A 7 -0.86 -1.07 -0.99
CA ASP A 7 -2.29 -1.37 -0.97
C ASP A 7 -2.85 -1.89 0.36
N ARG A 8 -3.07 -0.97 1.30
CA ARG A 8 -3.92 -1.21 2.47
C ARG A 8 -5.38 -1.21 2.02
N LEU A 9 -5.90 -2.42 1.76
CA LEU A 9 -7.28 -2.65 1.34
C LEU A 9 -8.32 -2.29 2.42
N HIS A 10 -7.92 -2.26 3.68
CA HIS A 10 -8.78 -1.92 4.80
C HIS A 10 -7.98 -1.38 5.99
N ARG A 11 -8.64 -0.64 6.88
CA ARG A 11 -8.15 -0.23 8.20
C ARG A 11 -9.27 -0.30 9.24
N TYR A 12 -8.89 -0.54 10.48
CA TYR A 12 -9.77 -0.45 11.64
C TYR A 12 -9.18 0.52 12.67
N GLY A 13 -10.02 1.09 13.54
CA GLY A 13 -9.56 1.87 14.69
C GLY A 13 -8.87 3.20 14.34
N GLY A 14 -9.07 3.72 13.14
CA GLY A 14 -8.50 5.01 12.73
C GLY A 14 -6.99 5.01 12.55
N ILE A 15 -6.34 3.84 12.46
CA ILE A 15 -4.90 3.76 12.19
C ILE A 15 -4.56 4.34 10.81
N TRP A 16 -3.36 4.89 10.66
CA TRP A 16 -2.83 5.38 9.40
C TRP A 16 -1.45 4.77 9.09
N PRO A 17 -1.04 4.75 7.80
CA PRO A 17 0.30 4.29 7.42
C PRO A 17 1.42 5.17 7.99
N ILE A 18 2.66 4.69 7.91
CA ILE A 18 3.84 5.56 8.12
C ILE A 18 3.73 6.75 7.18
N THR A 19 3.85 7.96 7.75
CA THR A 19 3.73 9.21 7.01
C THR A 19 4.60 10.28 7.64
N GLU A 20 5.14 11.19 6.82
CA GLU A 20 5.78 12.42 7.31
C GLU A 20 4.76 13.43 7.85
N SER A 21 3.47 13.27 7.52
CA SER A 21 2.41 14.12 8.05
C SER A 21 2.19 13.87 9.54
N THR A 22 2.37 14.90 10.36
CA THR A 22 2.08 14.83 11.80
C THR A 22 0.60 14.70 12.13
N THR A 23 -0.28 14.95 11.16
CA THR A 23 -1.74 14.86 11.30
C THR A 23 -2.36 13.65 10.60
N GLY A 24 -1.55 12.77 10.00
CA GLY A 24 -2.07 11.62 9.27
C GLY A 24 -2.79 11.99 7.96
N THR A 25 -2.42 13.12 7.35
CA THR A 25 -2.98 13.58 6.07
C THR A 25 -2.27 12.88 4.90
N PRO A 26 -3.00 12.36 3.90
CA PRO A 26 -2.38 11.81 2.70
C PRO A 26 -1.69 12.91 1.86
N ILE A 27 -0.65 12.53 1.14
CA ILE A 27 0.08 13.43 0.23
C ILE A 27 -0.62 13.60 -1.13
N ALA A 28 -1.51 12.67 -1.49
CA ALA A 28 -2.34 12.74 -2.69
C ALA A 28 -3.55 11.81 -2.56
N GLN A 29 -4.56 12.04 -3.40
CA GLN A 29 -5.63 11.09 -3.66
C GLN A 29 -5.60 10.73 -5.15
N VAL A 30 -5.58 9.43 -5.46
CA VAL A 30 -5.37 8.93 -6.84
C VAL A 30 -6.32 7.78 -7.15
N GLN A 31 -6.76 7.71 -8.41
CA GLN A 31 -7.54 6.58 -8.93
C GLN A 31 -6.61 5.62 -9.68
N LEU A 32 -6.45 4.39 -9.16
CA LEU A 32 -5.61 3.34 -9.75
C LEU A 32 -6.32 2.00 -9.60
N ALA A 33 -6.22 1.15 -10.63
CA ALA A 33 -6.83 -0.19 -10.63
C ALA A 33 -8.32 -0.22 -10.24
N GLY A 34 -9.10 0.79 -10.65
CA GLY A 34 -10.53 0.86 -10.36
C GLY A 34 -10.90 1.30 -8.94
N HIS A 35 -9.92 1.72 -8.13
CA HIS A 35 -10.14 2.17 -6.75
C HIS A 35 -9.54 3.57 -6.53
N THR A 36 -10.14 4.32 -5.60
CA THR A 36 -9.59 5.58 -5.10
C THR A 36 -8.73 5.30 -3.88
N TRP A 37 -7.51 5.82 -3.90
CA TRP A 37 -6.48 5.62 -2.88
C TRP A 37 -6.05 6.95 -2.27
N ASP A 38 -5.99 7.00 -0.95
CA ASP A 38 -5.26 8.01 -0.21
C ASP A 38 -3.79 7.55 -0.13
N LEU A 39 -2.88 8.27 -0.79
CA LEU A 39 -1.46 7.97 -0.80
C LEU A 39 -0.74 8.62 0.38
N TYR A 40 0.01 7.83 1.12
CA TYR A 40 0.87 8.25 2.22
C TYR A 40 2.34 8.00 1.89
N PHE A 41 3.22 8.83 2.45
CA PHE A 41 4.66 8.69 2.31
C PHE A 41 5.37 9.00 3.63
N GLY A 42 6.32 8.15 4.03
CA GLY A 42 7.23 8.43 5.13
C GLY A 42 8.43 7.50 5.18
N TYR A 43 9.20 7.61 6.27
CA TYR A 43 10.46 6.91 6.46
C TYR A 43 10.40 5.88 7.59
N ASN A 44 11.00 4.70 7.36
CA ASN A 44 11.33 3.72 8.39
C ASN A 44 12.85 3.50 8.40
N GLY A 45 13.56 4.27 9.24
CA GLY A 45 15.01 4.42 9.10
C GLY A 45 15.36 4.98 7.72
N GLU A 46 16.28 4.33 7.01
CA GLU A 46 16.66 4.73 5.64
C GLU A 46 15.67 4.24 4.57
N MET A 47 14.64 3.48 4.95
CA MET A 47 13.64 3.00 3.99
C MET A 47 12.57 4.06 3.74
N LYS A 48 12.36 4.37 2.46
CA LYS A 48 11.20 5.12 1.98
C LYS A 48 10.00 4.18 1.87
N VAL A 49 8.87 4.60 2.42
CA VAL A 49 7.61 3.85 2.46
C VAL A 49 6.51 4.66 1.79
N TYR A 50 5.99 4.13 0.69
CA TYR A 50 4.71 4.58 0.12
C TYR A 50 3.61 3.60 0.54
N SER A 51 2.43 4.13 0.84
CA SER A 51 1.26 3.33 1.22
C SER A 51 0.00 3.90 0.60
N PHE A 52 -0.65 3.10 -0.23
CA PHE A 52 -1.96 3.41 -0.81
C PHE A 52 -3.03 2.84 0.12
N LEU A 53 -3.87 3.69 0.70
CA LEU A 53 -4.96 3.29 1.56
C LEU A 53 -6.29 3.46 0.82
N ALA A 54 -7.15 2.45 0.84
CA ALA A 54 -8.47 2.56 0.21
C ALA A 54 -9.27 3.73 0.82
N ALA A 55 -9.59 4.74 0.00
CA ALA A 55 -10.23 5.97 0.45
C ALA A 55 -11.75 5.81 0.68
N SER A 56 -12.36 4.88 -0.05
CA SER A 56 -13.82 4.66 -0.06
C SER A 56 -14.30 3.53 0.87
N GLY A 57 -13.45 3.07 1.79
CA GLY A 57 -13.75 1.99 2.73
C GLY A 57 -13.14 0.64 2.33
N PRO A 58 -13.54 -0.46 3.00
CA PRO A 58 -12.95 -1.78 2.80
C PRO A 58 -13.08 -2.33 1.38
N ILE A 59 -11.98 -2.87 0.86
CA ILE A 59 -11.94 -3.69 -0.35
C ILE A 59 -11.77 -5.16 0.07
N ASN A 60 -12.85 -5.94 0.01
CA ASN A 60 -12.84 -7.36 0.40
C ASN A 60 -12.57 -8.32 -0.78
N ASN A 61 -12.60 -7.81 -2.01
CA ASN A 61 -12.25 -8.54 -3.22
C ASN A 61 -11.43 -7.60 -4.09
N PHE A 62 -10.16 -7.93 -4.29
CA PHE A 62 -9.20 -7.10 -4.99
C PHE A 62 -8.51 -7.92 -6.08
N SER A 63 -8.46 -7.35 -7.27
CA SER A 63 -7.78 -7.91 -8.43
C SER A 63 -7.21 -6.75 -9.23
N ALA A 64 -5.89 -6.67 -9.31
CA ALA A 64 -5.19 -5.58 -9.97
C ALA A 64 -3.84 -6.03 -10.52
N ASP A 65 -3.34 -5.28 -11.49
CA ASP A 65 -1.92 -5.28 -11.82
C ASP A 65 -1.20 -4.33 -10.87
N ILE A 66 -0.37 -4.86 -9.96
CA ILE A 66 0.36 -4.06 -8.97
C ILE A 66 1.38 -3.12 -9.63
N LYS A 67 1.81 -3.40 -10.88
CA LYS A 67 2.75 -2.54 -11.60
C LYS A 67 2.22 -1.12 -11.79
N VAL A 68 0.89 -0.92 -11.89
CA VAL A 68 0.30 0.41 -12.08
C VAL A 68 0.62 1.37 -10.92
N PHE A 69 0.78 0.84 -9.70
CA PHE A 69 1.14 1.63 -8.53
C PHE A 69 2.60 2.07 -8.59
N PHE A 70 3.50 1.17 -9.01
CA PHE A 70 4.91 1.51 -9.21
C PHE A 70 5.09 2.51 -10.36
N ASP A 71 4.36 2.36 -11.46
CA ASP A 71 4.41 3.27 -12.59
C ASP A 71 3.96 4.69 -12.18
N TYR A 72 2.89 4.79 -11.38
CA TYR A 72 2.45 6.05 -10.80
C TYR A 72 3.51 6.68 -9.88
N LEU A 73 4.15 5.88 -9.01
CA LEU A 73 5.26 6.39 -8.20
C LEU A 73 6.46 6.82 -9.06
N GLY A 74 6.68 6.16 -10.19
CA GLY A 74 7.72 6.51 -11.15
C GLY A 74 7.44 7.86 -11.81
N SER A 75 6.21 8.10 -12.25
CA SER A 75 5.81 9.34 -12.92
C SER A 75 5.72 10.53 -11.97
N GLU A 76 5.07 10.36 -10.81
CA GLU A 76 4.73 11.48 -9.92
C GLU A 76 5.77 11.71 -8.80
N TYR A 77 6.50 10.67 -8.40
CA TYR A 77 7.38 10.71 -7.22
C TYR A 77 8.81 10.29 -7.51
N ALA A 78 9.18 10.21 -8.79
CA ALA A 78 10.52 9.83 -9.25
C ALA A 78 11.03 8.52 -8.63
N PHE A 79 10.13 7.55 -8.40
CA PHE A 79 10.53 6.21 -8.00
C PHE A 79 11.45 5.62 -9.08
N PRO A 80 12.66 5.16 -8.73
CA PRO A 80 13.66 4.80 -9.73
C PRO A 80 13.42 3.39 -10.28
N LEU A 81 12.39 3.26 -11.14
CA LEU A 81 11.91 2.01 -11.73
C LEU A 81 13.03 1.15 -12.34
N SER A 82 14.00 1.76 -13.02
CA SER A 82 15.11 1.05 -13.66
C SER A 82 16.28 0.70 -12.74
N LYS A 83 16.21 1.09 -11.44
CA LYS A 83 17.29 0.89 -10.45
C LYS A 83 16.81 0.21 -9.17
N GLN A 84 15.57 -0.25 -9.11
CA GLN A 84 15.02 -1.02 -7.99
C GLN A 84 14.57 -2.38 -8.51
N TYR A 85 14.74 -3.39 -7.68
CA TYR A 85 14.26 -4.74 -7.93
C TYR A 85 13.10 -5.02 -6.98
N LEU A 86 12.06 -5.70 -7.49
CA LEU A 86 11.02 -6.27 -6.64
C LEU A 86 11.61 -7.48 -5.92
N LEU A 87 11.72 -7.40 -4.59
CA LEU A 87 12.31 -8.47 -3.77
C LEU A 87 11.25 -9.26 -3.00
N ILE A 88 10.14 -8.62 -2.66
CA ILE A 88 9.12 -9.15 -1.77
C ILE A 88 7.75 -8.73 -2.31
N ASP A 89 6.85 -9.69 -2.46
CA ASP A 89 5.42 -9.49 -2.69
C ASP A 89 4.66 -10.28 -1.59
N GLN A 90 3.85 -9.57 -0.81
CA GLN A 90 3.22 -10.07 0.41
C GLN A 90 1.80 -9.54 0.56
N PHE A 91 0.91 -10.39 1.06
CA PHE A 91 -0.44 -10.02 1.46
C PHE A 91 -0.73 -10.56 2.86
N GLY A 92 -1.30 -9.72 3.72
CA GLY A 92 -1.49 -10.04 5.13
C GLY A 92 -2.17 -8.95 5.93
N THR A 93 -2.04 -9.02 7.25
CA THR A 93 -2.61 -8.07 8.21
C THR A 93 -1.56 -7.62 9.22
N GLU A 94 -1.71 -6.40 9.74
CA GLU A 94 -0.87 -5.82 10.80
C GLU A 94 -1.76 -5.44 11.98
N ALA A 95 -1.73 -6.25 13.05
CA ALA A 95 -2.52 -6.01 14.25
C ALA A 95 -1.77 -5.13 15.25
N PHE A 96 -2.49 -4.21 15.89
CA PHE A 96 -1.98 -3.37 16.97
C PHE A 96 -2.62 -3.77 18.31
N THR A 97 -3.95 -3.67 18.36
CA THR A 97 -4.77 -4.08 19.50
C THR A 97 -6.04 -4.74 18.97
N GLY A 98 -6.65 -5.61 19.78
CA GLY A 98 -7.88 -6.31 19.42
C GLY A 98 -8.07 -7.56 20.27
N GLN A 99 -9.27 -8.13 20.20
CA GLN A 99 -9.63 -9.37 20.87
C GLN A 99 -10.51 -10.20 19.92
N ASP A 100 -10.38 -11.52 19.98
CA ASP A 100 -11.22 -12.50 19.26
C ASP A 100 -11.33 -12.23 17.74
N ALA A 101 -10.22 -11.80 17.12
CA ALA A 101 -10.14 -11.48 15.71
C ALA A 101 -9.55 -12.62 14.88
N THR A 102 -10.15 -12.91 13.73
CA THR A 102 -9.61 -13.83 12.72
C THR A 102 -9.51 -13.13 11.38
N PHE A 103 -8.32 -13.13 10.79
CA PHE A 103 -8.14 -12.70 9.40
C PHE A 103 -8.23 -13.92 8.49
N TYR A 104 -9.34 -14.01 7.74
CA TYR A 104 -9.60 -15.13 6.84
C TYR A 104 -9.44 -14.71 5.38
N VAL A 105 -8.57 -15.41 4.66
CA VAL A 105 -8.29 -15.19 3.23
C VAL A 105 -8.69 -16.44 2.46
N SER A 106 -9.76 -16.35 1.68
CA SER A 106 -10.23 -17.48 0.88
C SER A 106 -9.32 -17.77 -0.32
N ARG A 107 -8.65 -16.75 -0.86
CA ARG A 107 -7.70 -16.86 -1.97
C ARG A 107 -6.74 -15.69 -1.96
N PHE A 108 -5.45 -15.97 -2.09
CA PHE A 108 -4.42 -15.01 -2.47
C PHE A 108 -3.61 -15.62 -3.61
N GLN A 109 -3.38 -14.85 -4.67
CA GLN A 109 -2.57 -15.23 -5.81
C GLN A 109 -1.87 -13.99 -6.35
N ALA A 110 -0.59 -14.14 -6.64
CA ALA A 110 0.23 -13.12 -7.28
C ALA A 110 1.14 -13.80 -8.31
N GLU A 111 1.44 -13.09 -9.39
CA GLU A 111 2.33 -13.54 -10.46
C GLU A 111 3.21 -12.36 -10.88
N VAL A 112 4.51 -12.60 -10.98
CA VAL A 112 5.48 -11.64 -11.48
C VAL A 112 5.96 -12.13 -12.84
N ASN A 113 5.49 -11.47 -13.89
CA ASN A 113 5.90 -11.74 -15.26
C ASN A 113 7.18 -10.97 -15.58
N ILE A 114 8.16 -11.66 -16.17
CA ILE A 114 9.48 -11.13 -16.53
C ILE A 114 9.57 -10.95 -18.04
#